data_AF-Q3B331-F1
#
_entry.id   AF-Q3B331-F1
#
_cell.length_a   1.000
_cell.length_b   1.000
_cell.length_c   1.000
_cell.angle_alpha   90.00
_cell.angle_beta   90.00
_cell.angle_gamma   90.00
#
_symmetry.space_group_name_H-M   'P 1'
#
loop_
_entity.id
_entity.type
_entity.pdbx_description
1 polymer ?
#
loop_
_entity_poly.entity_id
_entity_poly.type
_entity_poly.pdbx_seq_one_letter_code
_entity_poly.pdbx_strand_id
1 'polypeptide(L)'
;MRDHWIIAPRLAITLWCIWQARDLLAAWEHSGYDQYGWITLLVWCLPVFMSGTSALLGAGARQYGTAMLTAALLLALLGQAGSLHMLQHAGLALALASWTPFSPHQLLWLLSSISWMPAFGWIGSRLFFGHILPARLLLALTAAGWLAAVLRGRRMERR
;
A
#
# COMPACT_ATOMS: atom_id res chain seq x y z
N MET A 1 -15.32 22.01 8.57
CA MET A 1 -16.06 21.02 9.39
C MET A 1 -16.70 19.88 8.60
N ARG A 2 -16.58 19.74 7.26
CA ARG A 2 -17.19 18.59 6.55
C ARG A 2 -16.23 17.42 6.30
N ASP A 3 -14.93 17.60 6.51
CA ASP A 3 -13.92 16.61 6.07
C ASP A 3 -13.76 15.41 7.02
N HIS A 4 -14.20 15.52 8.28
CA HIS A 4 -14.09 14.42 9.25
C HIS A 4 -14.91 13.18 8.87
N TRP A 5 -16.03 13.36 8.16
CA TRP A 5 -16.87 12.26 7.68
C TRP A 5 -16.20 11.38 6.62
N ILE A 6 -15.15 11.87 5.95
CA ILE A 6 -14.42 11.10 4.92
C ILE A 6 -13.19 10.43 5.53
N ILE A 7 -12.50 11.13 6.44
CA ILE A 7 -11.26 10.64 7.07
C ILE A 7 -11.57 9.47 8.02
N ALA A 8 -12.61 9.58 8.84
CA ALA A 8 -12.96 8.57 9.83
C ALA A 8 -13.21 7.16 9.23
N PRO A 9 -14.08 6.97 8.22
CA PRO A 9 -14.30 5.64 7.64
C PRO A 9 -13.06 5.09 6.94
N ARG A 10 -12.26 5.96 6.30
CA ARG A 10 -11.01 5.54 5.67
C ARG A 10 -9.99 5.05 6.69
N LEU A 11 -9.83 5.78 7.80
CA LEU A 11 -9.00 5.38 8.91
C LEU A 11 -9.49 4.05 9.50
N ALA A 12 -10.78 3.92 9.78
CA ALA A 12 -11.37 2.70 10.30
C ALA A 12 -11.12 1.48 9.40
N ILE A 13 -11.34 1.62 8.08
CA ILE A 13 -11.10 0.53 7.12
C ILE A 13 -9.60 0.23 7.00
N THR A 14 -8.73 1.24 7.02
CA THR A 14 -7.27 1.01 7.00
C THR A 14 -6.81 0.26 8.25
N LEU A 15 -7.26 0.67 9.43
CA LEU A 15 -6.94 -0.02 10.70
C LEU A 15 -7.49 -1.45 10.72
N TRP A 16 -8.69 -1.65 10.19
CA TRP A 16 -9.26 -2.98 10.02
C TRP A 16 -8.40 -3.85 9.10
N CYS A 17 -7.98 -3.35 7.93
CA CYS A 17 -7.11 -4.07 7.02
C CYS A 17 -5.73 -4.37 7.64
N ILE A 18 -5.16 -3.44 8.43
CA ILE A 18 -3.91 -3.67 9.18
C ILE A 18 -4.10 -4.82 10.18
N TRP A 19 -5.21 -4.81 10.91
CA TRP A 19 -5.53 -5.87 11.88
C TRP A 19 -5.68 -7.24 11.23
N GLN A 20 -6.35 -7.30 10.07
CA GLN A 20 -6.49 -8.55 9.31
C GLN A 20 -5.14 -9.07 8.82
N ALA A 21 -4.27 -8.17 8.34
CA ALA A 21 -2.93 -8.51 7.84
C ALA A 21 -1.86 -8.66 8.95
N ARG A 22 -2.25 -8.94 10.20
CA ARG A 22 -1.31 -9.11 11.34
C ARG A 22 -0.38 -10.32 11.17
N ASP A 23 -0.78 -11.29 10.37
CA ASP A 23 0.03 -12.44 9.97
C ASP A 23 1.28 -12.04 9.18
N LEU A 24 1.31 -10.86 8.54
CA LEU A 24 2.53 -10.29 7.95
C LEU A 24 3.65 -10.18 8.98
N LEU A 25 3.34 -9.83 10.23
CA LEU A 25 4.35 -9.69 11.29
C LEU A 25 4.99 -11.04 11.58
N ALA A 26 4.17 -12.09 11.73
CA ALA A 26 4.66 -13.44 11.94
C ALA A 26 5.47 -13.94 10.73
N ALA A 27 5.03 -13.64 9.51
CA ALA A 27 5.77 -13.99 8.29
C ALA A 27 7.13 -13.29 8.23
N TRP A 28 7.20 -12.00 8.55
CA TRP A 28 8.46 -11.26 8.60
C TRP A 28 9.38 -11.77 9.70
N GLU A 29 8.85 -12.13 10.88
CA GLU A 29 9.69 -12.64 11.98
C GLU A 29 10.29 -14.02 11.69
N HIS A 30 9.49 -14.94 11.11
CA HIS A 30 9.86 -16.35 11.04
C HIS A 30 10.46 -16.78 9.69
N SER A 31 10.18 -16.09 8.58
CA SER A 31 10.71 -16.45 7.27
C SER A 31 12.03 -15.72 7.01
N GLY A 32 13.13 -16.48 6.89
CA GLY A 32 14.46 -15.91 6.61
C GLY A 32 14.53 -15.05 5.34
N TYR A 33 13.62 -15.26 4.37
CA TYR A 33 13.54 -14.44 3.15
C TYR A 33 12.68 -13.19 3.32
N ASP A 34 11.83 -13.15 4.35
CA ASP A 34 10.83 -12.09 4.56
C ASP A 34 11.16 -11.15 5.71
N GLN A 35 12.26 -11.37 6.45
CA GLN A 35 12.71 -10.54 7.58
C GLN A 35 12.75 -9.03 7.29
N TYR A 36 13.00 -8.65 6.04
CA TYR A 36 13.10 -7.25 5.60
C TYR A 36 11.85 -6.76 4.84
N GLY A 37 10.75 -7.51 4.88
CA GLY A 37 9.50 -7.12 4.22
C GLY A 37 8.92 -5.81 4.76
N TRP A 38 9.05 -5.56 6.07
CA TRP A 38 8.60 -4.32 6.71
C TRP A 38 9.34 -3.08 6.18
N ILE A 39 10.65 -3.17 5.91
CA ILE A 39 11.44 -2.07 5.32
C ILE A 39 10.89 -1.74 3.93
N THR A 40 10.63 -2.78 3.14
CA THR A 40 10.06 -2.66 1.80
C THR A 40 8.68 -2.00 1.85
N LEU A 41 7.83 -2.36 2.83
CA LEU A 41 6.54 -1.72 3.06
C LEU A 41 6.69 -0.23 3.41
N LEU A 42 7.62 0.14 4.29
CA LEU A 42 7.86 1.53 4.67
C LEU A 42 8.28 2.38 3.47
N VAL A 43 9.22 1.88 2.66
CA VAL A 43 9.65 2.54 1.42
C VAL A 43 8.48 2.67 0.45
N TRP A 44 7.70 1.60 0.26
CA TRP A 44 6.54 1.60 -0.62
C TRP A 44 5.46 2.59 -0.16
N CYS A 45 5.30 2.81 1.15
CA CYS A 45 4.33 3.76 1.74
C CYS A 45 4.75 5.23 1.62
N LEU A 46 5.95 5.57 1.15
CA LEU A 46 6.42 6.95 1.07
C LEU A 46 5.44 7.92 0.36
N PRO A 47 4.81 7.56 -0.79
CA PRO A 47 3.84 8.44 -1.44
C PRO A 47 2.59 8.71 -0.60
N VAL A 48 2.19 7.77 0.27
CA VAL A 48 1.07 7.93 1.20
C VAL A 48 1.40 9.01 2.22
N PHE A 49 2.59 8.96 2.84
CA PHE A 49 3.01 10.00 3.81
C PHE A 49 3.17 11.37 3.14
N MET A 50 3.72 11.41 1.93
CA MET A 50 3.88 12.67 1.18
C MET A 50 2.54 13.29 0.78
N SER A 51 1.54 12.48 0.44
CA SER A 51 0.20 12.96 0.07
C SER A 51 -0.66 13.31 1.29
N GLY A 52 -0.63 12.48 2.35
CA GLY A 52 -1.39 12.68 3.57
C GLY A 52 -1.05 13.99 4.30
N THR A 53 0.23 14.35 4.39
CA THR A 53 0.66 15.63 4.97
C THR A 53 0.07 16.84 4.24
N SER A 54 -0.12 16.75 2.92
CA SER A 54 -0.67 17.84 2.12
C SER A 54 -2.20 17.86 2.12
N ALA A 55 -2.84 16.69 2.27
CA ALA A 55 -4.28 16.58 2.40
C ALA A 55 -4.77 17.09 3.77
N LEU A 56 -4.00 16.87 4.83
CA LEU A 56 -4.29 17.41 6.16
C LEU A 56 -4.20 18.95 6.20
N LEU A 57 -3.35 19.54 5.35
CA LEU A 57 -3.09 20.98 5.32
C LEU A 57 -3.91 21.75 4.28
N GLY A 58 -4.73 21.09 3.44
CA GLY A 58 -5.42 21.78 2.34
C GLY A 58 -6.78 21.20 1.96
N ALA A 59 -7.64 22.03 1.36
CA ALA A 59 -9.04 21.73 0.95
C ALA A 59 -9.20 20.71 -0.21
N GLY A 60 -8.19 19.88 -0.47
CA GLY A 60 -8.11 18.98 -1.63
C GLY A 60 -8.77 17.60 -1.47
N ALA A 61 -9.63 17.40 -0.47
CA ALA A 61 -10.21 16.09 -0.14
C ALA A 61 -11.17 15.51 -1.22
N ARG A 62 -11.53 16.29 -2.25
CA ARG A 62 -12.58 15.94 -3.21
C ARG A 62 -12.25 14.84 -4.23
N GLN A 63 -11.00 14.43 -4.39
CA GLN A 63 -10.58 13.45 -5.43
C GLN A 63 -10.31 12.03 -4.90
N TYR A 64 -10.65 11.77 -3.64
CA TYR A 64 -10.44 10.49 -3.00
C TYR A 64 -11.65 9.56 -3.26
N GLY A 65 -11.53 8.70 -4.26
CA GLY A 65 -12.58 7.75 -4.63
C GLY A 65 -12.87 6.74 -3.52
N THR A 66 -14.15 6.57 -3.17
CA THR A 66 -14.62 5.56 -2.19
C THR A 66 -14.52 4.14 -2.75
N ALA A 67 -14.52 3.96 -4.07
CA ALA A 67 -14.46 2.67 -4.74
C ALA A 67 -13.25 1.81 -4.31
N MET A 68 -12.05 2.41 -4.18
CA MET A 68 -10.86 1.68 -3.72
C MET A 68 -11.01 1.20 -2.27
N LEU A 69 -11.68 1.98 -1.43
CA LEU A 69 -11.91 1.65 -0.02
C LEU A 69 -12.90 0.48 0.10
N THR A 70 -13.98 0.51 -0.69
CA THR A 70 -14.94 -0.59 -0.79
C THR A 70 -14.25 -1.87 -1.30
N ALA A 71 -13.42 -1.75 -2.34
CA ALA A 71 -12.65 -2.88 -2.85
C ALA A 71 -11.67 -3.43 -1.80
N ALA A 72 -10.97 -2.57 -1.07
CA ALA A 72 -10.09 -2.97 0.03
C ALA A 72 -10.83 -3.78 1.10
N LEU A 73 -12.00 -3.29 1.52
CA LEU A 73 -12.85 -3.97 2.51
C LEU A 73 -13.34 -5.33 1.99
N LEU A 74 -13.82 -5.39 0.75
CA LEU A 74 -14.27 -6.64 0.14
C LEU A 74 -13.14 -7.67 0.03
N LEU A 75 -11.94 -7.27 -0.40
CA LEU A 75 -10.80 -8.17 -0.46
C LEU A 75 -10.39 -8.67 0.94
N ALA A 76 -10.39 -7.80 1.94
CA ALA A 76 -10.09 -8.20 3.32
C ALA A 76 -11.13 -9.19 3.86
N LEU A 77 -12.43 -8.96 3.62
CA LEU A 77 -13.50 -9.85 4.06
C LEU A 77 -13.47 -11.20 3.33
N LEU A 78 -13.28 -11.20 2.00
CA LEU A 78 -13.14 -12.43 1.21
C LEU A 78 -11.89 -13.21 1.61
N GLY A 79 -10.77 -12.49 1.84
CA GLY A 79 -9.54 -13.07 2.34
C GLY A 79 -9.70 -13.69 3.72
N GLN A 80 -10.49 -13.08 4.60
CA GLN A 80 -10.81 -13.65 5.91
C GLN A 80 -11.71 -14.88 5.79
N ALA A 81 -12.79 -14.80 5.01
CA ALA A 81 -13.73 -15.91 4.82
C ALA A 81 -13.09 -17.14 4.17
N GLY A 82 -12.18 -16.93 3.21
CA GLY A 82 -11.47 -18.00 2.52
C GLY A 82 -10.13 -18.41 3.15
N SER A 83 -9.71 -17.80 4.26
CA SER A 83 -8.35 -17.95 4.82
C SER A 83 -7.23 -17.67 3.79
N LEU A 84 -7.48 -16.75 2.86
CA LEU A 84 -6.56 -16.35 1.80
C LEU A 84 -5.79 -15.09 2.21
N HIS A 85 -4.67 -15.29 2.89
CA HIS A 85 -3.77 -14.22 3.36
C HIS A 85 -3.38 -13.23 2.24
N MET A 86 -3.16 -13.73 1.02
CA MET A 86 -2.83 -12.88 -0.14
C MET A 86 -3.92 -11.84 -0.45
N LEU A 87 -5.21 -12.18 -0.29
CA LEU A 87 -6.30 -11.24 -0.48
C LEU A 87 -6.36 -10.20 0.64
N GLN A 88 -6.04 -10.60 1.87
CA GLN A 88 -5.96 -9.68 3.01
C GLN A 88 -4.83 -8.65 2.80
N HIS A 89 -3.66 -9.09 2.34
CA HIS A 89 -2.54 -8.20 1.98
C HIS A 89 -2.89 -7.26 0.82
N ALA A 90 -3.56 -7.76 -0.22
CA ALA A 90 -4.05 -6.93 -1.32
C ALA A 90 -5.08 -5.89 -0.85
N GLY A 91 -5.96 -6.28 0.08
CA GLY A 91 -6.89 -5.37 0.75
C GLY A 91 -6.16 -4.26 1.50
N LEU A 92 -5.10 -4.59 2.26
CA LEU A 92 -4.25 -3.59 2.92
C LEU A 92 -3.57 -2.65 1.91
N ALA A 93 -3.02 -3.18 0.82
CA ALA A 93 -2.40 -2.38 -0.23
C ALA A 93 -3.39 -1.37 -0.83
N LEU A 94 -4.63 -1.80 -1.12
CA LEU A 94 -5.70 -0.91 -1.60
C LEU A 94 -6.13 0.13 -0.56
N ALA A 95 -6.25 -0.27 0.71
CA ALA A 95 -6.60 0.65 1.79
C ALA A 95 -5.56 1.77 1.92
N LEU A 96 -4.27 1.41 1.93
CA LEU A 96 -3.15 2.36 1.92
C LEU A 96 -3.14 3.22 0.65
N ALA A 97 -3.38 2.62 -0.51
CA ALA A 97 -3.41 3.35 -1.76
C ALA A 97 -4.54 4.38 -1.83
N SER A 98 -5.68 4.11 -1.18
CA SER A 98 -6.82 5.03 -1.13
C SER A 98 -6.44 6.41 -0.57
N TRP A 99 -5.41 6.51 0.26
CA TRP A 99 -4.90 7.77 0.81
C TRP A 99 -4.19 8.67 -0.22
N THR A 100 -3.94 8.16 -1.42
CA THR A 100 -3.38 8.92 -2.54
C THR A 100 -4.47 9.21 -3.59
N PRO A 101 -4.42 10.36 -4.28
CA PRO A 101 -5.41 10.68 -5.32
C PRO A 101 -5.28 9.70 -6.49
N PHE A 102 -6.42 9.28 -7.04
CA PHE A 102 -6.43 8.29 -8.11
C PHE A 102 -5.67 8.78 -9.35
N SER A 103 -4.89 7.88 -9.94
CA SER A 103 -4.07 8.12 -11.12
C SER A 103 -3.77 6.79 -11.81
N PRO A 104 -3.66 6.72 -13.15
CA PRO A 104 -3.18 5.50 -13.82
C PRO A 104 -1.81 5.02 -13.28
N HIS A 105 -0.94 5.94 -12.88
CA HIS A 105 0.36 5.61 -12.26
C HIS A 105 0.23 4.96 -10.87
N GLN A 106 -0.90 5.18 -10.19
CA GLN A 106 -1.20 4.51 -8.92
C GLN A 106 -1.36 3.00 -9.12
N LEU A 107 -1.83 2.54 -10.29
CA LEU A 107 -1.96 1.12 -10.58
C LEU A 107 -0.60 0.43 -10.63
N LEU A 108 0.40 1.06 -11.28
CA LEU A 108 1.77 0.54 -11.31
C LEU A 108 2.37 0.46 -9.90
N TRP A 109 2.15 1.51 -9.10
CA TRP A 109 2.59 1.51 -7.70
C TRP A 109 1.84 0.47 -6.86
N LEU A 110 0.53 0.29 -7.07
CA LEU A 110 -0.25 -0.74 -6.39
C LEU A 110 0.21 -2.15 -6.76
N LEU A 111 0.51 -2.42 -8.03
CA LEU A 111 1.06 -3.71 -8.47
C LEU A 111 2.42 -4.00 -7.82
N SER A 112 3.24 -2.98 -7.58
CA SER A 112 4.51 -3.14 -6.87
C SER A 112 4.36 -3.51 -5.38
N SER A 113 3.14 -3.48 -4.82
CA SER A 113 2.90 -3.91 -3.43
C SER A 113 3.26 -5.37 -3.17
N ILE A 114 3.30 -6.20 -4.22
CA ILE A 114 3.79 -7.58 -4.11
C ILE A 114 5.20 -7.64 -3.52
N SER A 115 6.03 -6.60 -3.72
CA SER A 115 7.41 -6.53 -3.21
C SER A 115 7.53 -6.76 -1.70
N TRP A 116 6.59 -6.29 -0.88
CA TRP A 116 6.65 -6.47 0.57
C TRP A 116 5.84 -7.67 1.07
N MET A 117 5.10 -8.35 0.18
CA MET A 117 4.29 -9.51 0.52
C MET A 117 5.14 -10.79 0.59
N PRO A 118 4.82 -11.74 1.50
CA PRO A 118 5.49 -13.05 1.57
C PRO A 118 5.48 -13.83 0.24
N ALA A 119 4.44 -13.65 -0.57
CA ALA A 119 4.33 -14.25 -1.90
C ALA A 119 5.56 -13.95 -2.79
N PHE A 120 6.12 -12.74 -2.74
CA PHE A 120 7.33 -12.42 -3.49
C PHE A 120 8.56 -13.15 -2.97
N GLY A 121 8.64 -13.37 -1.65
CA GLY A 121 9.74 -14.10 -1.02
C GLY A 121 9.74 -15.56 -1.48
N TRP A 122 8.55 -16.16 -1.50
CA TRP A 122 8.36 -17.51 -2.02
C TRP A 122 8.74 -17.63 -3.51
N ILE A 123 8.28 -16.70 -4.37
CA ILE A 123 8.64 -16.68 -5.79
C ILE A 123 10.16 -16.48 -5.96
N GLY A 124 10.73 -15.49 -5.26
CA GLY A 124 12.15 -15.14 -5.34
C GLY A 124 13.07 -16.24 -4.86
N SER A 125 12.67 -17.03 -3.86
CA SER A 125 13.44 -18.18 -3.36
C SER A 125 13.66 -19.25 -4.43
N ARG A 126 12.79 -19.31 -5.45
CA ARG A 126 12.88 -20.27 -6.57
C ARG A 126 13.63 -19.70 -7.77
N LEU A 127 13.57 -18.39 -8.00
CA LEU A 127 14.06 -17.78 -9.24
C LEU A 127 15.42 -17.07 -9.08
N PHE A 128 15.68 -16.44 -7.93
CA PHE A 128 16.86 -15.59 -7.72
C PHE A 128 17.25 -15.56 -6.23
N PHE A 129 17.57 -16.75 -5.71
CA PHE A 129 18.06 -16.92 -4.35
C PHE A 129 19.25 -15.98 -4.06
N GLY A 130 19.21 -15.25 -2.94
CA GLY A 130 20.23 -14.26 -2.57
C GLY A 130 19.98 -12.84 -3.09
N HIS A 131 19.14 -12.64 -4.10
CA HIS A 131 18.81 -11.31 -4.64
C HIS A 131 17.40 -10.84 -4.32
N ILE A 132 16.68 -11.54 -3.43
CA ILE A 132 15.30 -11.22 -3.05
C ILE A 132 15.21 -9.80 -2.47
N LEU A 133 16.04 -9.45 -1.49
CA LEU A 133 16.00 -8.13 -0.85
C LEU A 133 16.32 -6.98 -1.83
N PRO A 134 17.42 -7.01 -2.61
CA PRO A 134 17.67 -6.01 -3.63
C PRO A 134 16.51 -5.86 -4.63
N ALA A 135 15.93 -6.98 -5.08
CA ALA A 135 14.80 -6.94 -6.01
C ALA A 135 13.55 -6.28 -5.40
N ARG A 136 13.24 -6.59 -4.13
CA ARG A 136 12.15 -5.96 -3.37
C ARG A 136 12.33 -4.46 -3.25
N LEU A 137 13.51 -4.03 -2.80
CA LEU A 137 13.82 -2.62 -2.60
C LEU A 137 13.82 -1.86 -3.93
N LEU A 138 14.39 -2.43 -4.99
CA LEU A 138 14.39 -1.81 -6.31
C LEU A 138 12.96 -1.63 -6.82
N LEU A 139 12.11 -2.65 -6.69
CA LEU A 139 10.71 -2.56 -7.12
C LEU A 139 9.92 -1.52 -6.29
N ALA A 140 10.09 -1.51 -4.97
CA ALA A 140 9.43 -0.54 -4.09
C ALA A 140 9.94 0.90 -4.32
N LEU A 141 11.25 1.12 -4.42
CA LEU A 141 11.86 2.42 -4.64
C LEU A 141 11.48 3.02 -5.99
N THR A 142 11.56 2.23 -7.07
CA THR A 142 11.22 2.72 -8.41
C THR A 142 9.75 3.11 -8.50
N ALA A 143 8.85 2.27 -7.98
CA ALA A 143 7.42 2.54 -7.99
C ALA A 143 7.03 3.72 -7.07
N ALA A 144 7.56 3.76 -5.84
CA ALA A 144 7.31 4.85 -4.91
C ALA A 144 7.90 6.18 -5.40
N GLY A 145 9.13 6.17 -5.91
CA GLY A 145 9.80 7.33 -6.49
C GLY A 145 9.05 7.88 -7.70
N TRP A 146 8.60 7.00 -8.59
CA TRP A 146 7.78 7.38 -9.76
C TRP A 146 6.48 8.06 -9.34
N LEU A 147 5.69 7.42 -8.46
CA LEU A 147 4.43 8.00 -8.00
C LEU A 147 4.65 9.32 -7.25
N ALA A 148 5.67 9.39 -6.39
CA ALA A 148 6.04 10.62 -5.69
C ALA A 148 6.40 11.76 -6.65
N ALA A 149 7.13 11.49 -7.72
CA ALA A 149 7.46 12.47 -8.75
C ALA A 149 6.21 12.99 -9.48
N VAL A 150 5.31 12.08 -9.88
CA VAL A 150 4.02 12.45 -10.51
C VAL A 150 3.16 13.30 -9.57
N LEU A 151 3.07 12.92 -8.30
CA LEU A 151 2.32 13.68 -7.29
C LEU A 151 2.93 15.07 -7.05
N ARG A 152 4.25 15.21 -7.12
CA ARG A 152 4.92 16.53 -7.04
C ARG A 152 4.64 17.38 -8.27
N GLY A 153 4.72 16.82 -9.48
CA GLY A 153 4.44 17.56 -10.73
C GLY A 153 3.04 18.17 -10.74
N ARG A 154 2.02 17.37 -10.39
CA ARG A 154 0.62 17.84 -10.28
C ARG A 154 0.39 18.95 -9.25
N ARG A 155 1.26 19.06 -8.23
CA ARG A 155 1.18 20.16 -7.25
C ARG A 155 1.72 21.46 -7.79
N MET A 156 2.73 21.41 -8.66
CA MET A 156 3.30 22.61 -9.27
C MET A 156 2.34 23.23 -10.27
N GLU A 157 1.63 22.41 -11.05
CA GLU A 157 0.62 22.88 -12.02
C GLU A 157 -0.60 23.58 -11.39
N ARG A 158 -0.83 23.40 -10.09
CA ARG A 158 -1.97 24.01 -9.37
C ARG A 158 -1.63 25.33 -8.68
N ARG A 159 -0.38 25.77 -8.71
CA ARG A 159 0.08 27.04 -8.14
C ARG A 159 0.18 28.08 -9.23
#